data_AF-A0A7X0FNK3-F1
#
_entry.id   AF-A0A7X0FNK3-F1
#
_cell.length_a   1.000
_cell.length_b   1.000
_cell.length_c   1.000
_cell.angle_alpha   90.00
_cell.angle_beta   90.00
_cell.angle_gamma   90.00
#
_symmetry.space_group_name_H-M   'P 1'
#
loop_
_entity.id
_entity.type
_entity.pdbx_description
1 polymer ?
#
loop_
_entity_poly.entity_id
_entity_poly.type
_entity_poly.pdbx_seq_one_letter_code
_entity_poly.pdbx_strand_id
1 'polypeptide(L)'
;MATYTATVRQGLPRTPGGSAWPPAGEAPIEVAEQVGTTAEDPAVAVAAAPEVSVAATPVAAAPVAEQPQPVAAPAVAPVAASAVAIRRGLPRTPGGEPWPPADFAAGGAPAVAPASPAAQPAAAAPPAIAETPQPADAPVAAAAAPAAAVPVAAASAIAVRRGLPRTPGGDAWPPADFAAAAAPAPAETAAAAPVPAETAAAVVAAEPTVATVAPAAEVVPAEDYSTPLPFTRTVWAGETAFTRPAPKPEPQRVGPFTKGQWAGAVIIGGAGLLFAAGMVVVAVQWLLSLEFMQEFLADYPGEYHLPESAPVGFPAWLGWQHFFNVFLMVLIIRSGLTIRTEKRPTAFWSPRNNPKRKISLTIWFHQSLDLLWVINGVAFVVLLFVSGQWMRIVPTSWEVFPNALSAALQYVSLDWPTENGWVNYNSLQQLAYFATVFLAAPLAAITGVRMGGLWPKNAKTLNKVYPVEWARTVHFPVMLYFVLFIFVHVVLVLATGALRNLNHMYGAQDADNWVGFWIFVASLVVIAAAWVAARPLVLAPIARLFGKVSGR
;
A
#
# COMPACT_ATOMS: atom_id res chain seq x y z
N MET A 1 20.51 23.09 -33.35
CA MET A 1 19.94 24.08 -32.41
C MET A 1 18.67 24.63 -33.05
N ALA A 2 17.50 24.14 -32.65
CA ALA A 2 16.21 24.70 -33.04
C ALA A 2 15.53 25.17 -31.75
N THR A 3 15.42 26.48 -31.57
CA THR A 3 14.78 27.13 -30.44
C THR A 3 13.27 27.16 -30.67
N TYR A 4 12.52 26.38 -29.90
CA TYR A 4 11.05 26.46 -29.87
C TYR A 4 10.63 27.58 -28.90
N THR A 5 9.94 28.60 -29.43
CA THR A 5 9.24 29.61 -28.65
C THR A 5 7.94 29.01 -28.10
N ALA A 6 7.77 29.03 -26.77
CA ALA A 6 6.56 28.55 -26.12
C ALA A 6 5.46 29.62 -26.16
N THR A 7 4.45 29.44 -27.01
CA THR A 7 3.24 30.30 -27.01
C THR A 7 2.26 29.87 -25.91
N VAL A 8 1.88 30.79 -25.03
CA VAL A 8 0.88 30.57 -23.98
C VAL A 8 -0.53 30.60 -24.58
N ARG A 9 -1.37 29.59 -24.31
CA ARG A 9 -2.78 29.57 -24.75
C ARG A 9 -3.62 30.58 -23.97
N GLN A 10 -4.35 31.45 -24.66
CA GLN A 10 -5.27 32.41 -24.05
C GLN A 10 -6.55 31.73 -23.56
N GLY A 11 -6.98 32.06 -22.35
CA GLY A 11 -8.23 31.61 -21.73
C GLY A 11 -9.33 32.67 -21.75
N LEU A 12 -10.48 32.32 -21.18
CA LEU A 12 -11.69 33.16 -21.13
C LEU A 12 -11.45 34.52 -20.45
N PRO A 13 -12.18 35.57 -20.86
CA PRO A 13 -12.08 36.89 -20.24
C PRO A 13 -12.39 36.88 -18.75
N ARG A 14 -11.64 37.66 -17.97
CA ARG A 14 -11.84 37.78 -16.52
C ARG A 14 -13.04 38.65 -16.13
N THR A 15 -13.66 39.33 -17.11
CA THR A 15 -14.87 40.13 -16.95
C THR A 15 -15.80 39.91 -18.15
N PRO A 16 -17.14 39.96 -17.97
CA PRO A 16 -18.07 39.88 -19.08
C PRO A 16 -17.81 40.99 -20.11
N GLY A 17 -17.54 40.61 -21.36
CA GLY A 17 -17.20 41.54 -22.45
C GLY A 17 -15.73 41.93 -22.57
N GLY A 18 -14.82 41.40 -21.73
CA GLY A 18 -13.38 41.65 -21.80
C GLY A 18 -12.64 40.84 -22.87
N SER A 19 -11.38 41.17 -23.13
CA SER A 19 -10.50 40.39 -24.01
C SER A 19 -9.97 39.11 -23.34
N ALA A 20 -9.58 38.13 -24.15
CA ALA A 20 -9.01 36.87 -23.68
C ALA A 20 -7.70 37.11 -22.90
N TRP A 21 -7.51 36.37 -21.81
CA TRP A 21 -6.37 36.54 -20.91
C TRP A 21 -5.45 35.32 -20.97
N PRO A 22 -4.11 35.48 -21.02
CA PRO A 22 -3.36 36.73 -21.05
C PRO A 22 -3.39 37.42 -22.42
N PRO A 23 -3.22 38.76 -22.52
CA PRO A 23 -3.20 39.48 -23.79
C PRO A 23 -2.10 38.96 -24.74
N ALA A 24 -2.31 39.07 -26.06
CA ALA A 24 -1.38 38.53 -27.05
C ALA A 24 -0.14 39.42 -27.13
N GLY A 25 0.99 38.91 -26.65
CA GLY A 25 2.29 39.59 -26.63
C GLY A 25 3.33 38.74 -25.90
N GLU A 26 4.58 38.82 -26.32
CA GLU A 26 5.70 38.05 -25.79
C GLU A 26 5.85 38.23 -24.26
N ALA A 27 6.23 37.15 -23.57
CA ALA A 27 6.39 37.13 -22.12
C ALA A 27 7.45 38.16 -21.64
N PRO A 28 7.21 38.94 -20.57
CA PRO A 28 8.26 39.74 -19.96
C PRO A 28 9.32 38.84 -19.31
N ILE A 29 10.56 39.02 -19.72
CA ILE A 29 11.75 38.41 -19.10
C ILE A 29 12.33 39.42 -18.10
N GLU A 30 12.15 39.16 -16.82
CA GLU A 30 13.01 39.66 -15.72
C GLU A 30 13.25 38.41 -14.85
N VAL A 31 14.43 37.80 -14.76
CA VAL A 31 15.71 38.34 -14.29
C VAL A 31 16.86 37.55 -14.93
N ALA A 32 17.70 38.22 -15.73
CA ALA A 32 19.06 37.78 -16.06
C ALA A 32 19.93 39.01 -16.36
N GLU A 33 20.29 39.77 -15.33
CA GLU A 33 21.58 40.47 -15.26
C GLU A 33 22.57 39.47 -14.64
N GLN A 34 23.81 39.28 -15.06
CA GLN A 34 24.76 40.20 -15.69
C GLN A 34 25.86 39.36 -16.39
N VAL A 35 26.18 39.75 -17.63
CA VAL A 35 27.53 40.04 -18.16
C VAL A 35 28.49 38.83 -18.25
N GLY A 36 28.85 38.31 -19.44
CA GLY A 36 29.68 38.97 -20.48
C GLY A 36 31.12 39.05 -19.96
N THR A 37 32.15 38.40 -20.50
CA THR A 37 32.80 38.76 -21.78
C THR A 37 33.79 37.67 -22.22
N THR A 38 33.76 37.38 -23.52
CA THR A 38 34.84 36.99 -24.45
C THR A 38 36.29 36.87 -23.93
N ALA A 39 36.99 35.78 -24.26
CA ALA A 39 37.95 35.70 -25.40
C ALA A 39 38.89 34.48 -25.32
N GLU A 40 39.13 33.90 -26.51
CA GLU A 40 40.35 33.22 -26.99
C GLU A 40 40.83 31.87 -26.40
N ASP A 41 40.85 30.88 -27.30
CA ASP A 41 41.75 29.72 -27.36
C ASP A 41 43.12 30.21 -27.90
N PRO A 42 44.28 29.60 -27.53
CA PRO A 42 44.72 28.43 -28.30
C PRO A 42 45.57 27.38 -27.55
N ALA A 43 45.47 26.14 -28.04
CA ALA A 43 46.53 25.16 -28.38
C ALA A 43 47.83 24.99 -27.52
N VAL A 44 48.02 23.72 -27.08
CA VAL A 44 49.25 22.88 -27.11
C VAL A 44 50.55 23.36 -26.40
N ALA A 45 50.99 22.63 -25.35
CA ALA A 45 52.30 21.96 -25.27
C ALA A 45 52.64 21.39 -23.86
N VAL A 46 52.95 20.08 -23.85
CA VAL A 46 54.02 19.32 -23.16
C VAL A 46 54.84 19.99 -22.03
N ALA A 47 55.00 19.25 -20.91
CA ALA A 47 56.25 18.97 -20.18
C ALA A 47 56.20 19.13 -18.64
N ALA A 48 56.64 18.04 -17.98
CA ALA A 48 57.55 17.99 -16.83
C ALA A 48 57.05 18.35 -15.41
N ALA A 49 57.22 17.35 -14.54
CA ALA A 49 57.37 17.48 -13.09
C ALA A 49 58.57 18.39 -12.71
N PRO A 50 58.70 18.79 -11.44
CA PRO A 50 59.45 17.93 -10.53
C PRO A 50 58.89 17.82 -9.11
N GLU A 51 59.53 16.89 -8.42
CA GLU A 51 59.38 16.41 -7.06
C GLU A 51 59.71 17.42 -5.96
N VAL A 52 59.61 16.90 -4.72
CA VAL A 52 60.30 17.24 -3.45
C VAL A 52 59.28 17.65 -2.38
N SER A 53 58.91 16.74 -1.44
CA SER A 53 59.59 16.44 -0.15
C SER A 53 59.67 17.67 0.79
N VAL A 54 59.50 17.66 2.12
CA VAL A 54 59.30 16.72 3.24
C VAL A 54 59.11 17.65 4.47
N ALA A 55 58.61 17.10 5.60
CA ALA A 55 58.75 17.61 6.98
C ALA A 55 57.83 18.77 7.42
N ALA A 56 57.47 18.92 8.69
CA ALA A 56 57.42 18.08 9.89
C ALA A 56 56.69 18.93 10.96
N THR A 57 56.05 18.24 11.89
CA THR A 57 55.47 18.78 13.14
C THR A 57 56.48 19.50 14.05
N PRO A 58 56.00 20.34 14.98
CA PRO A 58 56.05 19.97 16.42
C PRO A 58 54.73 20.32 17.16
N VAL A 59 54.13 19.44 17.98
CA VAL A 59 54.36 19.12 19.41
C VAL A 59 54.19 20.29 20.42
N ALA A 60 53.03 20.23 21.11
CA ALA A 60 52.71 20.44 22.53
C ALA A 60 53.19 21.67 23.33
N ALA A 61 52.23 22.37 23.94
CA ALA A 61 52.27 22.86 25.33
C ALA A 61 50.85 23.16 25.86
N ALA A 62 50.57 22.76 27.09
CA ALA A 62 49.41 23.09 27.93
C ALA A 62 49.92 23.20 29.39
N PRO A 63 49.12 23.59 30.40
CA PRO A 63 48.13 24.66 30.49
C PRO A 63 48.47 25.65 31.66
N VAL A 64 47.83 26.81 31.73
CA VAL A 64 47.88 27.71 32.90
C VAL A 64 46.50 27.81 33.55
N ALA A 65 46.50 27.69 34.87
CA ALA A 65 45.35 27.76 35.77
C ALA A 65 44.89 29.20 36.03
N GLU A 66 43.59 29.41 36.18
CA GLU A 66 43.00 30.66 36.68
C GLU A 66 41.98 30.34 37.78
N GLN A 67 42.13 31.00 38.92
CA GLN A 67 41.29 30.87 40.11
C GLN A 67 40.11 31.88 40.09
N PRO A 68 39.05 31.63 40.89
CA PRO A 68 37.69 32.09 40.61
C PRO A 68 37.32 33.46 41.22
N GLN A 69 36.50 34.23 40.49
CA GLN A 69 35.83 35.43 40.98
C GLN A 69 34.39 35.15 41.45
N PRO A 70 33.84 35.93 42.40
CA PRO A 70 32.65 35.57 43.17
C PRO A 70 31.33 35.87 42.46
N VAL A 71 30.35 35.03 42.79
CA VAL A 71 29.01 34.94 42.19
C VAL A 71 28.11 36.09 42.69
N ALA A 72 27.66 36.94 41.77
CA ALA A 72 26.58 37.91 42.01
C ALA A 72 25.23 37.30 41.59
N ALA A 73 24.23 37.43 42.47
CA ALA A 73 22.86 36.96 42.26
C ALA A 73 22.15 37.74 41.12
N PRO A 74 21.32 37.11 40.28
CA PRO A 74 20.59 37.81 39.24
C PRO A 74 19.32 38.47 39.81
N ALA A 75 19.18 39.77 39.60
CA ALA A 75 17.94 40.52 39.77
C ALA A 75 16.93 40.12 38.69
N VAL A 76 15.69 39.87 39.11
CA VAL A 76 14.56 39.53 38.24
C VAL A 76 14.04 40.81 37.58
N ALA A 77 14.18 40.93 36.26
CA ALA A 77 13.48 41.93 35.45
C ALA A 77 12.08 41.42 35.08
N PRO A 78 11.03 42.28 35.03
CA PRO A 78 9.70 41.86 34.63
C PRO A 78 9.66 41.47 33.15
N VAL A 79 9.13 40.30 32.87
CA VAL A 79 8.88 39.78 31.52
C VAL A 79 7.72 40.56 30.91
N ALA A 80 7.99 41.40 29.92
CA ALA A 80 6.95 41.93 29.05
C ALA A 80 6.34 40.77 28.23
N ALA A 81 5.03 40.59 28.33
CA ALA A 81 4.30 39.62 27.54
C ALA A 81 4.32 40.04 26.06
N SER A 82 5.17 39.40 25.25
CA SER A 82 5.12 39.52 23.79
C SER A 82 3.84 38.88 23.28
N ALA A 83 2.82 39.69 22.99
CA ALA A 83 1.63 39.23 22.28
C ALA A 83 2.03 38.75 20.87
N VAL A 84 1.76 37.48 20.57
CA VAL A 84 1.97 36.91 19.23
C VAL A 84 0.94 37.50 18.28
N ALA A 85 1.37 38.38 17.37
CA ALA A 85 0.51 38.94 16.33
C ALA A 85 0.12 37.86 15.31
N ILE A 86 -1.16 37.43 15.32
CA ILE A 86 -1.72 36.52 14.32
C ILE A 86 -2.07 37.31 13.06
N ARG A 87 -1.63 36.85 11.88
CA ARG A 87 -1.96 37.50 10.59
C ARG A 87 -3.47 37.42 10.33
N ARG A 88 -4.11 38.57 10.07
CA ARG A 88 -5.54 38.65 9.77
C ARG A 88 -5.83 38.23 8.33
N GLY A 89 -6.81 37.35 8.15
CA GLY A 89 -7.31 36.85 6.87
C GLY A 89 -8.52 37.63 6.36
N LEU A 90 -9.05 37.22 5.21
CA LEU A 90 -10.20 37.89 4.57
C LEU A 90 -11.44 37.92 5.48
N PRO A 91 -12.29 38.96 5.35
CA PRO A 91 -13.55 39.06 6.08
C PRO A 91 -14.46 37.88 5.83
N ARG A 92 -15.16 37.43 6.88
CA ARG A 92 -16.14 36.32 6.80
C ARG A 92 -17.49 36.74 6.24
N THR A 93 -17.70 38.04 6.05
CA THR A 93 -18.88 38.64 5.41
C THR A 93 -18.43 39.70 4.40
N PRO A 94 -19.15 39.90 3.27
CA PRO A 94 -18.87 41.00 2.36
C PRO A 94 -18.93 42.35 3.09
N GLY A 95 -17.82 43.11 3.09
CA GLY A 95 -17.70 44.39 3.79
C GLY A 95 -17.33 44.32 5.28
N GLY A 96 -17.09 43.13 5.84
CA GLY A 96 -16.69 42.96 7.25
C GLY A 96 -15.20 43.23 7.52
N GLU A 97 -14.80 43.22 8.79
CA GLU A 97 -13.40 43.35 9.19
C GLU A 97 -12.59 42.04 8.98
N PRO A 98 -11.27 42.14 8.74
CA PRO A 98 -10.37 40.98 8.67
C PRO A 98 -10.39 40.14 9.95
N TRP A 99 -10.53 38.83 9.81
CA TRP A 99 -10.57 37.90 10.95
C TRP A 99 -9.16 37.42 11.34
N PRO A 100 -8.80 37.33 12.63
CA PRO A 100 -9.60 37.62 13.81
C PRO A 100 -9.64 39.12 14.20
N PRO A 101 -10.67 39.56 14.95
CA PRO A 101 -10.78 40.92 15.48
C PRO A 101 -9.57 41.32 16.33
N ALA A 102 -9.34 42.63 16.48
CA ALA A 102 -8.16 43.18 17.17
C ALA A 102 -7.96 42.66 18.60
N ASP A 103 -9.05 42.29 19.27
CA ASP A 103 -9.08 41.93 20.68
C ASP A 103 -9.27 40.41 20.89
N PHE A 104 -9.04 39.60 19.85
CA PHE A 104 -9.23 38.16 19.93
C PHE A 104 -8.14 37.49 20.78
N ALA A 105 -8.45 37.23 22.05
CA ALA A 105 -7.65 36.39 22.94
C ALA A 105 -8.04 34.92 22.77
N ALA A 106 -7.08 34.07 22.36
CA ALA A 106 -7.26 32.62 22.40
C ALA A 106 -7.32 32.17 23.87
N GLY A 107 -8.47 31.65 24.32
CA GLY A 107 -8.67 31.19 25.69
C GLY A 107 -7.64 30.15 26.12
N GLY A 108 -6.82 30.48 27.12
CA GLY A 108 -5.93 29.55 27.81
C GLY A 108 -6.70 28.74 28.86
N ALA A 109 -6.40 27.44 28.94
CA ALA A 109 -6.91 26.54 29.98
C ALA A 109 -6.47 27.02 31.39
N PRO A 110 -7.28 26.78 32.45
CA PRO A 110 -6.95 27.26 33.79
C PRO A 110 -5.73 26.53 34.35
N ALA A 111 -4.78 27.32 34.87
CA ALA A 111 -3.58 26.86 35.56
C ALA A 111 -3.93 26.35 36.98
N VAL A 112 -3.51 25.13 37.29
CA VAL A 112 -3.57 24.55 38.64
C VAL A 112 -2.44 25.15 39.48
N ALA A 113 -2.78 25.68 40.66
CA ALA A 113 -1.83 26.26 41.61
C ALA A 113 -1.02 25.18 42.37
N PRO A 114 0.23 25.47 42.79
CA PRO A 114 1.04 24.54 43.57
C PRO A 114 0.74 24.67 45.07
N ALA A 115 0.58 23.53 45.76
CA ALA A 115 0.56 23.46 47.22
C ALA A 115 1.91 22.96 47.76
N SER A 116 2.41 23.66 48.79
CA SER A 116 3.63 23.37 49.56
C SER A 116 3.32 22.58 50.86
N PRO A 117 4.32 22.08 51.61
CA PRO A 117 4.32 20.70 52.12
C PRO A 117 4.09 20.50 53.63
N ALA A 118 4.02 19.21 53.99
CA ALA A 118 4.34 18.54 55.27
C ALA A 118 3.16 18.08 56.16
N ALA A 119 3.00 16.76 56.31
CA ALA A 119 3.27 16.00 57.55
C ALA A 119 2.77 14.53 57.45
N GLN A 120 3.67 13.57 57.66
CA GLN A 120 3.42 12.15 58.00
C GLN A 120 3.03 12.02 59.51
N PRO A 121 2.52 10.89 60.07
CA PRO A 121 2.95 9.50 59.76
C PRO A 121 1.95 8.31 59.95
N ALA A 122 2.47 7.13 59.56
CA ALA A 122 2.37 5.80 60.19
C ALA A 122 1.26 4.77 59.86
N ALA A 123 1.73 3.65 59.27
CA ALA A 123 1.57 2.23 59.63
C ALA A 123 0.23 1.48 59.46
N ALA A 124 0.22 0.44 58.62
CA ALA A 124 -0.01 -0.98 59.00
C ALA A 124 0.05 -1.92 57.78
N ALA A 125 0.52 -3.15 58.03
CA ALA A 125 0.93 -4.20 57.09
C ALA A 125 -0.25 -5.15 56.67
N PRO A 126 -0.02 -6.14 55.78
CA PRO A 126 -1.06 -6.87 55.00
C PRO A 126 -1.40 -8.25 55.60
N PRO A 127 -2.29 -9.03 54.95
CA PRO A 127 -2.19 -10.48 55.01
C PRO A 127 -2.04 -11.14 53.63
N ALA A 128 -1.27 -12.23 53.65
CA ALA A 128 -1.17 -13.28 52.64
C ALA A 128 -1.86 -14.57 53.14
N ILE A 129 -1.70 -15.66 52.36
CA ILE A 129 -2.06 -17.10 52.53
C ILE A 129 -3.23 -17.49 51.60
N ALA A 130 -2.97 -18.12 50.43
CA ALA A 130 -2.80 -19.56 50.12
C ALA A 130 -4.17 -20.32 50.12
N GLU A 131 -4.56 -21.20 49.19
CA GLU A 131 -3.93 -22.46 48.76
C GLU A 131 -4.81 -23.10 47.63
N THR A 132 -4.21 -23.88 46.73
CA THR A 132 -4.87 -24.91 45.87
C THR A 132 -4.60 -26.30 46.47
N PRO A 133 -5.50 -27.30 46.29
CA PRO A 133 -5.21 -28.36 45.31
C PRO A 133 -6.42 -29.06 44.63
N GLN A 134 -6.15 -29.68 43.48
CA GLN A 134 -6.93 -30.66 42.66
C GLN A 134 -6.63 -32.12 43.17
N PRO A 135 -7.12 -33.30 42.65
CA PRO A 135 -8.18 -33.76 41.71
C PRO A 135 -9.13 -34.87 42.30
N ALA A 136 -10.08 -35.42 41.50
CA ALA A 136 -10.55 -36.82 41.66
C ALA A 136 -11.20 -37.41 40.38
N ASP A 137 -10.99 -38.72 40.21
CA ASP A 137 -11.27 -39.62 39.09
C ASP A 137 -12.72 -40.16 38.96
N ALA A 138 -12.95 -40.84 37.82
CA ALA A 138 -14.14 -41.58 37.29
C ALA A 138 -14.52 -42.87 38.12
N PRO A 139 -15.43 -43.84 37.75
CA PRO A 139 -15.78 -44.31 36.38
C PRO A 139 -17.15 -45.06 36.10
N VAL A 140 -17.34 -45.48 34.82
CA VAL A 140 -18.13 -46.57 34.12
C VAL A 140 -19.64 -46.87 34.38
N ALA A 141 -20.49 -46.85 33.32
CA ALA A 141 -21.15 -48.05 32.72
C ALA A 141 -22.29 -47.78 31.68
N ALA A 142 -22.07 -48.33 30.47
CA ALA A 142 -22.95 -48.94 29.43
C ALA A 142 -24.47 -48.65 29.35
N ALA A 143 -24.97 -48.32 28.14
CA ALA A 143 -25.59 -49.27 27.20
C ALA A 143 -26.55 -48.61 26.17
N ALA A 144 -26.38 -49.04 24.91
CA ALA A 144 -27.36 -49.30 23.83
C ALA A 144 -28.44 -48.26 23.43
N ALA A 145 -28.42 -47.95 22.13
CA ALA A 145 -29.47 -47.29 21.35
C ALA A 145 -30.80 -48.08 21.33
N PRO A 146 -31.90 -47.42 20.95
CA PRO A 146 -32.40 -47.69 19.60
C PRO A 146 -32.83 -46.44 18.82
N ALA A 147 -32.88 -46.65 17.50
CA ALA A 147 -33.28 -45.71 16.46
C ALA A 147 -34.70 -45.15 16.67
N ALA A 148 -34.83 -43.83 16.58
CA ALA A 148 -36.10 -43.13 16.46
C ALA A 148 -36.26 -42.60 15.03
N ALA A 149 -37.44 -42.85 14.48
CA ALA A 149 -37.86 -42.53 13.13
C ALA A 149 -37.79 -41.02 12.83
N VAL A 150 -37.34 -40.70 11.62
CA VAL A 150 -37.43 -39.37 11.02
C VAL A 150 -38.87 -39.07 10.59
N PRO A 151 -39.54 -38.03 11.11
CA PRO A 151 -40.74 -37.51 10.49
C PRO A 151 -40.36 -36.59 9.31
N VAL A 152 -41.14 -36.71 8.24
CA VAL A 152 -41.08 -35.94 6.99
C VAL A 152 -41.00 -34.44 7.29
N ALA A 153 -39.99 -33.77 6.74
CA ALA A 153 -39.88 -32.32 6.79
C ALA A 153 -41.01 -31.68 5.98
N ALA A 154 -41.99 -31.10 6.69
CA ALA A 154 -42.89 -30.11 6.14
C ALA A 154 -42.05 -28.90 5.67
N ALA A 155 -42.41 -28.34 4.52
CA ALA A 155 -41.77 -27.16 3.95
C ALA A 155 -41.72 -26.02 4.98
N SER A 156 -40.53 -25.70 5.45
CA SER A 156 -40.29 -24.54 6.31
C SER A 156 -40.49 -23.26 5.49
N ALA A 157 -41.66 -22.65 5.61
CA ALA A 157 -41.91 -21.29 5.15
C ALA A 157 -40.92 -20.34 5.85
N ILE A 158 -40.20 -19.53 5.07
CA ILE A 158 -39.26 -18.52 5.59
C ILE A 158 -40.06 -17.49 6.40
N ALA A 159 -39.91 -17.49 7.72
CA ALA A 159 -40.56 -16.51 8.59
C ALA A 159 -39.90 -15.13 8.43
N VAL A 160 -40.59 -14.20 7.77
CA VAL A 160 -40.16 -12.80 7.61
C VAL A 160 -40.51 -12.01 8.89
N ARG A 161 -39.55 -11.27 9.46
CA ARG A 161 -39.80 -10.43 10.64
C ARG A 161 -40.82 -9.31 10.32
N ARG A 162 -41.88 -9.20 11.13
CA ARG A 162 -42.90 -8.13 11.01
C ARG A 162 -42.36 -6.80 11.53
N GLY A 163 -42.42 -5.77 10.68
CA GLY A 163 -42.05 -4.38 10.98
C GLY A 163 -43.25 -3.54 11.40
N LEU A 164 -43.00 -2.25 11.67
CA LEU A 164 -44.03 -1.29 12.11
C LEU A 164 -45.20 -1.16 11.10
N PRO A 165 -46.41 -0.85 11.58
CA PRO A 165 -47.58 -0.62 10.73
C PRO A 165 -47.34 0.47 9.69
N ARG A 166 -47.85 0.25 8.48
CA ARG A 166 -47.74 1.21 7.36
C ARG A 166 -48.73 2.38 7.46
N THR A 167 -49.65 2.31 8.40
CA THR A 167 -50.60 3.38 8.76
C THR A 167 -50.67 3.52 10.28
N PRO A 168 -50.84 4.73 10.83
CA PRO A 168 -51.07 4.91 12.26
C PRO A 168 -52.27 4.09 12.73
N GLY A 169 -52.06 3.19 13.69
CA GLY A 169 -53.09 2.30 14.24
C GLY A 169 -53.36 1.01 13.46
N GLY A 170 -52.61 0.70 12.39
CA GLY A 170 -52.74 -0.55 11.64
C GLY A 170 -51.94 -1.73 12.23
N ASP A 171 -52.11 -2.91 11.64
CA ASP A 171 -51.36 -4.12 12.02
C ASP A 171 -49.92 -4.11 11.46
N ALA A 172 -49.04 -4.88 12.11
CA ALA A 172 -47.65 -5.04 11.71
C ALA A 172 -47.53 -5.75 10.36
N TRP A 173 -46.69 -5.21 9.47
CA TRP A 173 -46.50 -5.71 8.11
C TRP A 173 -45.25 -6.61 8.01
N PRO A 174 -45.25 -7.72 7.26
CA PRO A 174 -46.35 -8.26 6.44
C PRO A 174 -47.41 -9.04 7.24
N PRO A 175 -48.63 -9.19 6.70
CA PRO A 175 -49.69 -10.02 7.30
C PRO A 175 -49.21 -11.45 7.58
N ALA A 176 -49.81 -12.11 8.58
CA ALA A 176 -49.35 -13.41 9.08
C ALA A 176 -49.38 -14.55 8.05
N ASP A 177 -50.11 -14.35 6.96
CA ASP A 177 -50.39 -15.22 5.83
C ASP A 177 -49.62 -14.83 4.55
N PHE A 178 -48.69 -13.87 4.63
CA PHE A 178 -47.91 -13.42 3.48
C PHE A 178 -46.84 -14.45 3.08
N ALA A 179 -47.04 -15.13 1.95
CA ALA A 179 -46.05 -16.00 1.31
C ALA A 179 -45.39 -15.29 0.10
N ALA A 180 -44.06 -15.16 0.12
CA ALA A 180 -43.32 -14.65 -1.03
C ALA A 180 -43.18 -15.74 -2.11
N ALA A 181 -43.68 -15.48 -3.32
CA ALA A 181 -43.55 -16.41 -4.44
C ALA A 181 -42.07 -16.54 -4.88
N ALA A 182 -41.54 -17.76 -4.86
CA ALA A 182 -40.22 -18.08 -5.39
C ALA A 182 -40.25 -18.09 -6.93
N ALA A 183 -39.27 -17.44 -7.56
CA ALA A 183 -39.10 -17.45 -9.02
C ALA A 183 -38.62 -18.84 -9.50
N PRO A 184 -39.08 -19.34 -10.67
CA PRO A 184 -38.67 -20.64 -11.17
C PRO A 184 -37.22 -20.62 -11.70
N ALA A 185 -36.47 -21.68 -11.38
CA ALA A 185 -35.12 -21.94 -11.89
C ALA A 185 -35.16 -22.39 -13.38
N PRO A 186 -34.12 -22.12 -14.19
CA PRO A 186 -34.10 -22.45 -15.61
C PRO A 186 -33.86 -23.95 -15.85
N ALA A 187 -34.64 -24.54 -16.75
CA ALA A 187 -34.57 -25.94 -17.16
C ALA A 187 -33.48 -26.19 -18.21
N GLU A 188 -32.85 -27.36 -18.12
CA GLU A 188 -31.82 -27.91 -19.01
C GLU A 188 -32.34 -28.17 -20.44
N THR A 189 -31.46 -27.89 -21.39
CA THR A 189 -31.62 -28.06 -22.84
C THR A 189 -31.46 -29.52 -23.26
N ALA A 190 -32.47 -30.09 -23.93
CA ALA A 190 -32.37 -31.37 -24.62
C ALA A 190 -32.73 -31.24 -26.11
N ALA A 191 -31.75 -31.58 -26.95
CA ALA A 191 -31.74 -32.18 -28.28
C ALA A 191 -32.80 -31.80 -29.35
N ALA A 192 -32.28 -31.51 -30.54
CA ALA A 192 -32.98 -31.11 -31.75
C ALA A 192 -33.38 -32.26 -32.68
N ALA A 193 -34.57 -32.11 -33.29
CA ALA A 193 -35.00 -32.48 -34.66
C ALA A 193 -35.03 -33.98 -35.08
N PRO A 194 -35.82 -34.39 -36.12
CA PRO A 194 -36.42 -33.57 -37.19
C PRO A 194 -37.91 -33.83 -37.54
N VAL A 195 -38.39 -32.91 -38.40
CA VAL A 195 -39.72 -32.75 -39.01
C VAL A 195 -39.92 -33.67 -40.23
N PRO A 196 -41.17 -33.88 -40.67
CA PRO A 196 -41.41 -33.68 -42.10
C PRO A 196 -42.70 -32.89 -42.46
N ALA A 197 -42.51 -32.04 -43.48
CA ALA A 197 -43.33 -31.75 -44.67
C ALA A 197 -44.80 -31.28 -44.61
N GLU A 198 -45.02 -30.13 -45.28
CA GLU A 198 -46.15 -29.71 -46.15
C GLU A 198 -47.57 -29.63 -45.54
N THR A 199 -48.36 -28.55 -45.70
CA THR A 199 -49.02 -28.17 -46.98
C THR A 199 -49.71 -26.79 -46.87
N ALA A 200 -49.64 -26.02 -47.97
CA ALA A 200 -50.60 -25.07 -48.57
C ALA A 200 -51.49 -24.08 -47.77
N ALA A 201 -51.26 -22.79 -48.08
CA ALA A 201 -52.19 -21.78 -48.61
C ALA A 201 -53.54 -21.48 -47.92
N ALA A 202 -53.73 -20.20 -47.55
CA ALA A 202 -54.88 -19.39 -47.99
C ALA A 202 -54.68 -17.90 -47.66
N VAL A 203 -54.81 -17.06 -48.69
CA VAL A 203 -54.90 -15.60 -48.64
C VAL A 203 -56.37 -15.22 -48.42
N VAL A 204 -56.67 -14.36 -47.45
CA VAL A 204 -57.93 -13.60 -47.41
C VAL A 204 -57.63 -12.17 -46.96
N ALA A 205 -58.04 -11.21 -47.78
CA ALA A 205 -58.06 -9.78 -47.52
C ALA A 205 -59.48 -9.32 -47.17
N ALA A 206 -59.63 -8.39 -46.22
CA ALA A 206 -60.76 -7.45 -46.03
C ALA A 206 -60.44 -6.59 -44.78
N GLU A 207 -59.97 -5.35 -44.93
CA GLU A 207 -60.70 -4.07 -45.07
C GLU A 207 -61.07 -3.36 -43.73
N PRO A 208 -61.03 -2.01 -43.70
CA PRO A 208 -60.99 -1.20 -42.47
C PRO A 208 -62.35 -0.65 -42.04
N THR A 209 -62.55 -0.41 -40.74
CA THR A 209 -63.73 0.33 -40.21
C THR A 209 -63.26 1.38 -39.20
N VAL A 210 -63.07 2.63 -39.67
CA VAL A 210 -63.95 3.81 -39.53
C VAL A 210 -64.27 4.19 -38.08
N ALA A 211 -63.66 5.31 -37.66
CA ALA A 211 -63.94 6.02 -36.42
C ALA A 211 -65.26 6.80 -36.51
N THR A 212 -66.09 6.64 -35.49
CA THR A 212 -67.36 7.36 -35.34
C THR A 212 -67.13 8.71 -34.66
N VAL A 213 -67.56 9.79 -35.30
CA VAL A 213 -67.66 11.16 -34.76
C VAL A 213 -69.12 11.48 -34.51
N ALA A 214 -69.45 12.04 -33.33
CA ALA A 214 -70.48 13.06 -33.09
C ALA A 214 -70.75 13.23 -31.57
N PRO A 215 -71.33 14.35 -31.10
CA PRO A 215 -71.37 15.70 -31.67
C PRO A 215 -70.98 16.81 -30.65
N ALA A 216 -70.81 18.02 -31.20
CA ALA A 216 -70.57 19.26 -30.49
C ALA A 216 -71.75 19.70 -29.61
N ALA A 217 -71.43 20.22 -28.41
CA ALA A 217 -72.38 20.92 -27.54
C ALA A 217 -71.88 22.35 -27.27
N GLU A 218 -72.79 23.28 -27.54
CA GLU A 218 -72.90 24.71 -27.20
C GLU A 218 -71.70 25.49 -26.65
N VAL A 219 -71.35 26.55 -27.40
CA VAL A 219 -70.47 27.64 -26.97
C VAL A 219 -71.28 28.58 -26.07
N VAL A 220 -71.00 28.54 -24.77
CA VAL A 220 -71.37 29.57 -23.79
C VAL A 220 -70.37 30.73 -23.94
N PRO A 221 -70.77 32.02 -23.91
CA PRO A 221 -69.84 33.13 -24.16
C PRO A 221 -68.70 33.15 -23.13
N ALA A 222 -67.47 33.34 -23.62
CA ALA A 222 -66.29 33.45 -22.78
C ALA A 222 -66.42 34.66 -21.84
N GLU A 223 -66.29 34.42 -20.53
CA GLU A 223 -66.22 35.49 -19.54
C GLU A 223 -64.97 36.36 -19.78
N ASP A 224 -65.12 37.67 -19.64
CA ASP A 224 -64.04 38.64 -19.76
C ASP A 224 -63.08 38.54 -18.57
N TYR A 225 -61.93 37.90 -18.79
CA TYR A 225 -60.90 37.68 -17.77
C TYR A 225 -60.01 38.91 -17.49
N SER A 226 -60.31 40.07 -18.08
CA SER A 226 -59.51 41.29 -17.88
C SER A 226 -59.79 42.01 -16.56
N THR A 227 -60.87 41.67 -15.86
CA THR A 227 -61.14 42.18 -14.50
C THR A 227 -60.53 41.26 -13.43
N PRO A 228 -59.56 41.74 -12.62
CA PRO A 228 -59.06 40.97 -11.49
C PRO A 228 -60.17 40.80 -10.45
N LEU A 229 -60.39 39.55 -10.01
CA LEU A 229 -61.36 39.21 -8.97
C LEU A 229 -61.07 40.03 -7.69
N PRO A 230 -62.09 40.55 -6.98
CA PRO A 230 -61.92 41.48 -5.85
C PRO A 230 -61.40 40.83 -4.56
N PHE A 231 -60.99 39.56 -4.61
CA PHE A 231 -60.39 38.84 -3.49
C PHE A 231 -59.05 38.24 -3.89
N THR A 232 -58.10 38.24 -2.97
CA THR A 232 -56.84 37.52 -3.14
C THR A 232 -57.15 36.03 -3.26
N ARG A 233 -56.71 35.38 -4.36
CA ARG A 233 -56.74 33.91 -4.42
C ARG A 233 -55.84 33.39 -3.31
N THR A 234 -56.41 32.97 -2.20
CA THR A 234 -55.72 32.09 -1.25
C THR A 234 -55.70 30.70 -1.87
N VAL A 235 -54.85 30.51 -2.88
CA VAL A 235 -54.48 29.16 -3.32
C VAL A 235 -53.59 28.63 -2.21
N TRP A 236 -54.21 28.00 -1.20
CA TRP A 236 -53.46 27.13 -0.31
C TRP A 236 -52.87 26.05 -1.21
N ALA A 237 -51.53 25.99 -1.30
CA ALA A 237 -50.87 24.90 -1.99
C ALA A 237 -51.27 23.62 -1.25
N GLY A 238 -52.21 22.89 -1.83
CA GLY A 238 -52.61 21.58 -1.32
C GLY A 238 -51.37 20.70 -1.16
N GLU A 239 -51.43 19.73 -0.25
CA GLU A 239 -50.33 18.79 0.04
C GLU A 239 -49.83 18.02 -1.21
N THR A 240 -50.54 18.11 -2.33
CA THR A 240 -50.20 17.52 -3.64
C THR A 240 -49.69 18.53 -4.68
N ALA A 241 -49.56 19.81 -4.34
CA ALA A 241 -49.03 20.84 -5.22
C ALA A 241 -47.50 20.72 -5.33
N PHE A 242 -47.06 20.00 -6.36
CA PHE A 242 -45.68 19.90 -6.86
C PHE A 242 -44.70 19.02 -6.06
N THR A 243 -44.91 17.70 -6.08
CA THR A 243 -43.75 16.78 -6.04
C THR A 243 -43.30 16.49 -7.47
N ARG A 244 -42.62 17.43 -8.11
CA ARG A 244 -41.75 17.04 -9.24
C ARG A 244 -40.59 16.30 -8.57
N PRO A 245 -40.37 15.00 -8.85
CA PRO A 245 -39.22 14.31 -8.28
C PRO A 245 -37.98 15.12 -8.62
N ALA A 246 -37.20 15.53 -7.62
CA ALA A 246 -35.95 16.23 -7.86
C ALA A 246 -35.14 15.39 -8.87
N PRO A 247 -34.63 15.98 -9.96
CA PRO A 247 -33.85 15.23 -10.94
C PRO A 247 -32.70 14.53 -10.20
N LYS A 248 -32.55 13.22 -10.41
CA LYS A 248 -31.50 12.44 -9.75
C LYS A 248 -30.17 13.16 -9.96
N PRO A 249 -29.38 13.39 -8.90
CA PRO A 249 -28.10 14.07 -9.04
C PRO A 249 -27.25 13.31 -10.07
N GLU A 250 -26.59 14.06 -10.96
CA GLU A 250 -25.75 13.45 -11.99
C GLU A 250 -24.71 12.52 -11.33
N PRO A 251 -24.51 11.32 -11.89
CA PRO A 251 -23.58 10.35 -11.31
C PRO A 251 -22.19 10.98 -11.23
N GLN A 252 -21.61 10.98 -10.03
CA GLN A 252 -20.25 11.47 -9.81
C GLN A 252 -19.27 10.76 -10.75
N ARG A 253 -18.63 11.54 -11.62
CA ARG A 253 -17.61 11.06 -12.57
C ARG A 253 -16.24 11.10 -11.92
N VAL A 254 -15.43 10.08 -12.19
CA VAL A 254 -14.00 10.05 -11.85
C VAL A 254 -13.25 10.08 -13.17
N GLY A 255 -12.81 11.28 -13.58
CA GLY A 255 -12.27 11.52 -14.91
C GLY A 255 -13.36 11.40 -16.00
N PRO A 256 -13.11 10.72 -17.13
CA PRO A 256 -14.08 10.63 -18.23
C PRO A 256 -15.27 9.71 -17.95
N PHE A 257 -15.14 8.77 -17.00
CA PHE A 257 -16.13 7.72 -16.75
C PHE A 257 -16.88 7.91 -15.42
N THR A 258 -18.12 7.43 -15.36
CA THR A 258 -18.88 7.31 -14.09
C THR A 258 -18.31 6.17 -13.24
N LYS A 259 -18.56 6.17 -11.92
CA LYS A 259 -18.17 5.04 -11.04
C LYS A 259 -18.70 3.69 -11.53
N GLY A 260 -19.90 3.66 -12.10
CA GLY A 260 -20.49 2.45 -12.68
C GLY A 260 -19.79 1.98 -13.96
N GLN A 261 -19.34 2.91 -14.81
CA GLN A 261 -18.53 2.59 -15.99
C GLN A 261 -17.13 2.10 -15.61
N TRP A 262 -16.51 2.67 -14.58
CA TRP A 262 -15.26 2.15 -14.03
C TRP A 262 -15.44 0.74 -13.46
N ALA A 263 -16.53 0.49 -12.72
CA ALA A 263 -16.85 -0.85 -12.24
C ALA A 263 -17.04 -1.84 -13.41
N GLY A 264 -17.80 -1.45 -14.44
CA GLY A 264 -17.96 -2.25 -15.65
C GLY A 264 -16.65 -2.52 -16.38
N ALA A 265 -15.80 -1.51 -16.54
CA ALA A 265 -14.48 -1.64 -17.16
C ALA A 265 -13.53 -2.56 -16.37
N VAL A 266 -13.54 -2.47 -15.04
CA VAL A 266 -12.77 -3.35 -14.16
C VAL A 266 -13.30 -4.79 -14.24
N ILE A 267 -14.61 -4.99 -14.28
CA ILE A 267 -15.21 -6.33 -14.40
C ILE A 267 -14.87 -6.93 -15.77
N ILE A 268 -15.09 -6.22 -16.87
CA ILE A 268 -14.81 -6.72 -18.22
C ILE A 268 -13.31 -6.92 -18.42
N GLY A 269 -12.49 -5.97 -18.00
CA GLY A 269 -11.03 -6.08 -18.07
C GLY A 269 -10.50 -7.21 -17.19
N GLY A 270 -11.03 -7.36 -15.98
CA GLY A 270 -10.69 -8.46 -15.07
C GLY A 270 -11.12 -9.81 -15.61
N ALA A 271 -12.34 -9.93 -16.12
CA ALA A 271 -12.83 -11.15 -16.76
C ALA A 271 -12.03 -11.50 -18.02
N GLY A 272 -11.67 -10.51 -18.83
CA GLY A 272 -10.80 -10.70 -20.00
C GLY A 272 -9.40 -11.18 -19.61
N LEU A 273 -8.82 -10.62 -18.54
CA LEU A 273 -7.52 -11.06 -18.01
C LEU A 273 -7.59 -12.48 -17.44
N LEU A 274 -8.65 -12.81 -16.70
CA LEU A 274 -8.86 -14.16 -16.17
C LEU A 274 -9.07 -15.18 -17.29
N PHE A 275 -9.84 -14.82 -18.32
CA PHE A 275 -10.00 -15.66 -19.50
C PHE A 275 -8.66 -15.86 -20.22
N ALA A 276 -7.88 -14.80 -20.43
CA ALA A 276 -6.55 -14.89 -21.02
C ALA A 276 -5.62 -15.78 -20.19
N ALA A 277 -5.63 -15.64 -18.86
CA ALA A 277 -4.86 -16.50 -17.96
C ALA A 277 -5.31 -17.97 -18.07
N GLY A 278 -6.62 -18.24 -18.07
CA GLY A 278 -7.16 -19.59 -18.27
C GLY A 278 -6.77 -20.20 -19.63
N MET A 279 -6.77 -19.39 -20.70
CA MET A 279 -6.30 -19.84 -22.02
C MET A 279 -4.81 -20.18 -22.02
N VAL A 280 -3.97 -19.44 -21.27
CA VAL A 280 -2.56 -19.78 -21.10
C VAL A 280 -2.40 -21.11 -20.36
N VAL A 281 -3.16 -21.34 -19.28
CA VAL A 281 -3.16 -22.63 -18.55
C VAL A 281 -3.50 -23.77 -19.50
N VAL A 282 -4.61 -23.66 -20.26
CA VAL A 282 -5.05 -24.68 -21.21
C VAL A 282 -4.01 -24.91 -22.32
N ALA A 283 -3.40 -23.84 -22.85
CA ALA A 283 -2.36 -23.95 -23.87
C ALA A 283 -1.13 -24.69 -23.35
N VAL A 284 -0.72 -24.43 -22.10
CA VAL A 284 0.41 -25.13 -21.47
C VAL A 284 0.05 -26.58 -21.14
N GLN A 285 -1.15 -26.86 -20.65
CA GLN A 285 -1.60 -28.24 -20.45
C GLN A 285 -1.62 -29.03 -21.76
N TRP A 286 -2.09 -28.42 -22.85
CA TRP A 286 -2.02 -29.02 -24.18
C TRP A 286 -0.57 -29.26 -24.62
N LEU A 287 0.33 -28.29 -24.44
CA LEU A 287 1.75 -28.44 -24.73
C LEU A 287 2.38 -29.59 -23.93
N LEU A 288 2.10 -29.69 -22.63
CA LEU A 288 2.60 -30.74 -21.75
C LEU A 288 2.00 -32.13 -22.06
N SER A 289 0.86 -32.18 -22.74
CA SER A 289 0.26 -33.45 -23.18
C SER A 289 0.96 -34.10 -24.38
N LEU A 290 1.81 -33.35 -25.10
CA LEU A 290 2.54 -33.86 -26.27
C LEU A 290 3.65 -34.83 -25.84
N GLU A 291 3.82 -35.93 -26.59
CA GLU A 291 4.78 -37.01 -26.27
C GLU A 291 6.20 -36.49 -25.96
N PHE A 292 6.74 -35.62 -26.82
CA PHE A 292 8.09 -35.09 -26.62
C PHE A 292 8.22 -34.24 -25.34
N MET A 293 7.13 -33.60 -24.89
CA MET A 293 7.14 -32.87 -23.62
C MET A 293 7.04 -33.82 -22.43
N GLN A 294 6.34 -34.94 -22.56
CA GLN A 294 6.33 -35.98 -21.54
C GLN A 294 7.72 -36.60 -21.38
N GLU A 295 8.41 -36.91 -22.48
CA GLU A 295 9.81 -37.36 -22.47
C GLU A 295 10.71 -36.31 -21.82
N PHE A 296 10.57 -35.03 -22.20
CA PHE A 296 11.32 -33.93 -21.60
C PHE A 296 11.09 -33.82 -20.08
N LEU A 297 9.85 -33.96 -19.61
CA LEU A 297 9.55 -33.96 -18.17
C LEU A 297 10.07 -35.21 -17.45
N ALA A 298 10.23 -36.33 -18.15
CA ALA A 298 10.84 -37.53 -17.60
C ALA A 298 12.36 -37.34 -17.38
N ASP A 299 13.03 -36.71 -18.34
CA ASP A 299 14.46 -36.37 -18.25
C ASP A 299 14.73 -35.20 -17.29
N TYR A 300 13.79 -34.25 -17.21
CA TYR A 300 13.89 -33.03 -16.42
C TYR A 300 12.61 -32.82 -15.58
N PRO A 301 12.48 -33.50 -14.43
CA PRO A 301 11.27 -33.47 -13.62
C PRO A 301 10.99 -32.11 -12.94
N GLY A 302 11.96 -31.19 -12.95
CA GLY A 302 11.85 -29.87 -12.32
C GLY A 302 12.90 -29.62 -11.23
N GLU A 303 13.68 -30.63 -10.87
CA GLU A 303 14.76 -30.58 -9.90
C GLU A 303 15.91 -31.50 -10.30
N TYR A 304 17.08 -31.30 -9.69
CA TYR A 304 18.23 -32.16 -9.86
C TYR A 304 18.90 -32.39 -8.50
N HIS A 305 19.58 -33.53 -8.35
CA HIS A 305 20.21 -33.90 -7.09
C HIS A 305 21.40 -32.99 -6.79
N LEU A 306 21.43 -32.45 -5.57
CA LEU A 306 22.58 -31.71 -5.07
C LEU A 306 23.77 -32.67 -4.83
N PRO A 307 25.01 -32.16 -4.81
CA PRO A 307 26.18 -32.98 -4.46
C PRO A 307 25.98 -33.68 -3.10
N GLU A 308 26.55 -34.87 -2.91
CA GLU A 308 26.42 -35.64 -1.65
C GLU A 308 26.89 -34.89 -0.40
N SER A 309 27.78 -33.91 -0.57
CA SER A 309 28.25 -33.03 0.50
C SER A 309 27.29 -31.91 0.87
N ALA A 310 26.18 -31.75 0.14
CA ALA A 310 25.20 -30.71 0.40
C ALA A 310 24.45 -30.98 1.71
N PRO A 311 24.36 -29.99 2.61
CA PRO A 311 23.59 -30.15 3.84
C PRO A 311 22.09 -30.34 3.55
N VAL A 312 21.50 -31.29 4.26
CA VAL A 312 20.05 -31.54 4.26
C VAL A 312 19.39 -30.77 5.41
N GLY A 313 18.21 -30.20 5.14
CA GLY A 313 17.43 -29.45 6.10
C GLY A 313 17.97 -28.05 6.38
N PHE A 314 17.30 -27.39 7.32
CA PHE A 314 17.51 -25.98 7.62
C PHE A 314 18.07 -25.77 9.03
N PRO A 315 19.29 -25.21 9.18
CA PRO A 315 19.82 -24.88 10.49
C PRO A 315 19.07 -23.69 11.08
N ALA A 316 18.98 -23.62 12.41
CA ALA A 316 18.23 -22.58 13.12
C ALA A 316 18.64 -21.14 12.74
N TRP A 317 19.93 -20.91 12.43
CA TRP A 317 20.40 -19.60 11.99
C TRP A 317 19.76 -19.16 10.68
N LEU A 318 19.41 -20.09 9.79
CA LEU A 318 18.79 -19.79 8.49
C LEU A 318 17.34 -19.35 8.68
N GLY A 319 16.59 -20.00 9.58
CA GLY A 319 15.26 -19.55 9.99
C GLY A 319 15.28 -18.16 10.64
N TRP A 320 16.26 -17.89 11.50
CA TRP A 320 16.48 -16.55 12.06
C TRP A 320 16.79 -15.51 10.97
N GLN A 321 17.70 -15.84 10.06
CA GLN A 321 18.06 -14.97 8.93
C GLN A 321 16.86 -14.67 8.04
N HIS A 322 16.02 -15.66 7.76
CA HIS A 322 14.78 -15.48 7.02
C HIS A 322 13.84 -14.48 7.70
N PHE A 323 13.54 -14.68 9.00
CA PHE A 323 12.72 -13.77 9.79
C PHE A 323 13.30 -12.35 9.83
N PHE A 324 14.57 -12.22 10.19
CA PHE A 324 15.19 -10.91 10.38
C PHE A 324 15.30 -10.15 9.05
N ASN A 325 15.51 -10.86 7.94
CA ASN A 325 15.51 -10.26 6.62
C ASN A 325 14.13 -9.73 6.23
N VAL A 326 13.05 -10.51 6.39
CA VAL A 326 11.68 -9.99 6.09
C VAL A 326 11.30 -8.83 7.01
N PHE A 327 11.72 -8.88 8.28
CA PHE A 327 11.55 -7.79 9.23
C PHE A 327 12.18 -6.48 8.73
N LEU A 328 13.43 -6.53 8.28
CA LEU A 328 14.11 -5.37 7.70
C LEU A 328 13.47 -4.93 6.39
N MET A 329 13.18 -5.86 5.48
CA MET A 329 12.60 -5.56 4.16
C MET A 329 11.28 -4.81 4.27
N VAL A 330 10.39 -5.19 5.19
CA VAL A 330 9.11 -4.48 5.42
C VAL A 330 9.36 -3.02 5.81
N LEU A 331 10.31 -2.77 6.71
CA LEU A 331 10.63 -1.42 7.17
C LEU A 331 11.38 -0.61 6.10
N ILE A 332 12.28 -1.23 5.34
CA ILE A 332 13.03 -0.62 4.22
C ILE A 332 12.08 -0.21 3.11
N ILE A 333 11.23 -1.12 2.63
CA ILE A 333 10.25 -0.83 1.57
C ILE A 333 9.34 0.32 1.99
N ARG A 334 8.79 0.26 3.21
CA ARG A 334 7.91 1.32 3.73
C ARG A 334 8.62 2.67 3.82
N SER A 335 9.83 2.71 4.38
CA SER A 335 10.59 3.96 4.51
C SER A 335 11.01 4.50 3.14
N GLY A 336 11.36 3.65 2.18
CA GLY A 336 11.66 4.02 0.79
C GLY A 336 10.45 4.63 0.07
N LEU A 337 9.26 4.02 0.21
CA LEU A 337 8.01 4.59 -0.32
C LEU A 337 7.65 5.93 0.33
N THR A 338 7.90 6.05 1.64
CA THR A 338 7.70 7.31 2.38
C THR A 338 8.61 8.40 1.85
N ILE A 339 9.91 8.13 1.64
CA ILE A 339 10.87 9.10 1.07
C ILE A 339 10.41 9.62 -0.29
N ARG A 340 9.81 8.78 -1.14
CA ARG A 340 9.32 9.20 -2.47
C ARG A 340 8.08 10.09 -2.43
N THR A 341 7.27 9.97 -1.38
CA THR A 341 5.98 10.68 -1.27
C THR A 341 6.05 11.86 -0.30
N GLU A 342 7.05 11.89 0.58
CA GLU A 342 7.27 12.92 1.60
C GLU A 342 7.78 14.22 0.98
N LYS A 343 6.89 15.21 0.83
CA LYS A 343 7.25 16.56 0.33
C LYS A 343 7.81 17.48 1.40
N ARG A 344 7.43 17.27 2.67
CA ARG A 344 7.71 18.19 3.79
C ARG A 344 8.06 17.39 5.06
N PRO A 345 9.34 17.08 5.27
CA PRO A 345 9.77 16.37 6.47
C PRO A 345 9.45 17.15 7.75
N THR A 346 9.01 16.43 8.79
CA THR A 346 8.64 16.99 10.11
C THR A 346 9.83 17.10 11.06
N ALA A 347 10.84 16.25 10.88
CA ALA A 347 12.05 16.23 11.69
C ALA A 347 13.28 15.99 10.82
N PHE A 348 14.39 16.59 11.24
CA PHE A 348 15.69 16.47 10.60
C PHE A 348 16.71 15.92 11.57
N TRP A 349 17.68 15.18 11.04
CA TRP A 349 18.82 14.64 11.76
C TRP A 349 20.13 15.18 11.18
N SER A 350 21.07 15.50 12.07
CA SER A 350 22.45 15.85 11.74
C SER A 350 23.43 14.94 12.48
N PRO A 351 24.49 14.44 11.81
CA PRO A 351 25.51 13.62 12.45
C PRO A 351 26.33 14.44 13.46
N ARG A 352 26.84 13.78 14.50
CA ARG A 352 27.64 14.41 15.58
C ARG A 352 28.87 15.17 15.05
N ASN A 353 29.53 14.61 14.04
CA ASN A 353 30.79 15.15 13.51
C ASN A 353 30.58 16.23 12.44
N ASN A 354 29.35 16.42 11.94
CA ASN A 354 29.06 17.44 10.93
C ASN A 354 27.63 17.99 11.12
N PRO A 355 27.43 18.90 12.10
CA PRO A 355 26.10 19.39 12.45
C PRO A 355 25.43 20.21 11.32
N LYS A 356 26.21 20.71 10.37
CA LYS A 356 25.72 21.46 9.20
C LYS A 356 24.98 20.56 8.20
N ARG A 357 25.31 19.26 8.14
CA ARG A 357 24.64 18.32 7.24
C ARG A 357 23.30 17.89 7.84
N LYS A 358 22.19 18.30 7.24
CA LYS A 358 20.84 17.89 7.64
C LYS A 358 20.25 16.92 6.62
N ILE A 359 19.69 15.81 7.10
CA ILE A 359 18.85 14.88 6.32
C ILE A 359 17.51 14.72 7.04
N SER A 360 16.45 14.30 6.35
CA SER A 360 15.18 14.01 7.04
C SER A 360 15.35 12.80 7.97
N LEU A 361 14.56 12.75 9.04
CA LEU A 361 14.53 11.61 9.95
C LEU A 361 14.16 10.31 9.21
N THR A 362 13.30 10.39 8.18
CA THR A 362 12.93 9.26 7.31
C THR A 362 14.14 8.73 6.53
N ILE A 363 14.94 9.62 5.93
CA ILE A 363 16.16 9.22 5.20
C ILE A 363 17.18 8.60 6.16
N TRP A 364 17.36 9.17 7.35
CA TRP A 364 18.23 8.59 8.37
C TRP A 364 17.78 7.17 8.76
N PHE A 365 16.48 6.98 8.97
CA PHE A 365 15.92 5.68 9.34
C PHE A 365 16.11 4.63 8.24
N HIS A 366 15.80 4.98 6.99
CA HIS A 366 16.03 4.10 5.84
C HIS A 366 17.51 3.70 5.72
N GLN A 367 18.42 4.67 5.74
CA GLN A 367 19.86 4.41 5.67
C GLN A 367 20.38 3.55 6.82
N SER A 368 19.79 3.69 8.01
CA SER A 368 20.16 2.89 9.18
C SER A 368 19.69 1.44 9.03
N LEU A 369 18.49 1.22 8.49
CA LEU A 369 18.00 -0.12 8.15
C LEU A 369 18.80 -0.74 7.01
N ASP A 370 19.15 0.02 5.98
CA ASP A 370 19.98 -0.45 4.86
C ASP A 370 21.35 -0.91 5.36
N LEU A 371 21.97 -0.16 6.28
CA LEU A 371 23.23 -0.56 6.88
C LEU A 371 23.10 -1.86 7.68
N LEU A 372 22.07 -1.99 8.51
CA LEU A 372 21.79 -3.24 9.23
C LEU A 372 21.54 -4.40 8.27
N TRP A 373 20.82 -4.16 7.18
CA TRP A 373 20.52 -5.15 6.17
C TRP A 373 21.75 -5.59 5.39
N VAL A 374 22.65 -4.68 5.03
CA VAL A 374 23.95 -5.03 4.40
C VAL A 374 24.82 -5.83 5.35
N ILE A 375 24.94 -5.42 6.63
CA ILE A 375 25.70 -6.18 7.63
C ILE A 375 25.11 -7.58 7.81
N ASN A 376 23.78 -7.67 7.89
CA ASN A 376 23.07 -8.94 7.97
C ASN A 376 23.30 -9.82 6.73
N GLY A 377 23.26 -9.22 5.54
CA GLY A 377 23.53 -9.90 4.28
C GLY A 377 24.96 -10.44 4.19
N VAL A 378 25.96 -9.67 4.66
CA VAL A 378 27.35 -10.15 4.76
C VAL A 378 27.44 -11.34 5.72
N ALA A 379 26.82 -11.26 6.91
CA ALA A 379 26.79 -12.36 7.85
C ALA A 379 26.09 -13.60 7.25
N PHE A 380 24.98 -13.41 6.55
CA PHE A 380 24.25 -14.47 5.84
C PHE A 380 25.13 -15.14 4.79
N VAL A 381 25.80 -14.38 3.92
CA VAL A 381 26.69 -14.92 2.89
C VAL A 381 27.84 -15.71 3.51
N VAL A 382 28.47 -15.20 4.58
CA VAL A 382 29.54 -15.92 5.28
C VAL A 382 29.02 -17.24 5.85
N LEU A 383 27.90 -17.23 6.58
CA LEU A 383 27.29 -18.44 7.15
C LEU A 383 26.88 -19.43 6.05
N LEU A 384 26.37 -18.94 4.93
CA LEU A 384 25.95 -19.74 3.79
C LEU A 384 27.12 -20.54 3.20
N PHE A 385 28.29 -19.91 3.05
CA PHE A 385 29.49 -20.59 2.56
C PHE A 385 30.12 -21.51 3.63
N VAL A 386 30.23 -21.05 4.87
CA VAL A 386 30.83 -21.83 5.97
C VAL A 386 30.03 -23.10 6.29
N SER A 387 28.71 -23.03 6.23
CA SER A 387 27.84 -24.18 6.53
C SER A 387 27.59 -25.11 5.33
N GLY A 388 28.07 -24.77 4.13
CA GLY A 388 27.78 -25.51 2.90
C GLY A 388 26.36 -25.28 2.33
N GLN A 389 25.52 -24.49 3.00
CA GLN A 389 24.14 -24.20 2.59
C GLN A 389 24.04 -23.46 1.25
N TRP A 390 25.14 -22.88 0.76
CA TRP A 390 25.21 -22.23 -0.56
C TRP A 390 24.85 -23.18 -1.71
N MET A 391 25.14 -24.48 -1.59
CA MET A 391 24.86 -25.49 -2.62
C MET A 391 23.36 -25.62 -2.93
N ARG A 392 22.49 -25.20 -2.00
CA ARG A 392 21.03 -25.23 -2.19
C ARG A 392 20.50 -24.08 -3.03
N ILE A 393 21.21 -22.95 -3.09
CA ILE A 393 20.73 -21.73 -3.76
C ILE A 393 21.62 -21.28 -4.92
N VAL A 394 22.80 -21.87 -5.07
CA VAL A 394 23.68 -21.64 -6.23
C VAL A 394 23.59 -22.86 -7.13
N PRO A 395 23.31 -22.70 -8.44
CA PRO A 395 23.32 -23.83 -9.35
C PRO A 395 24.67 -24.54 -9.37
N THR A 396 24.63 -25.85 -9.19
CA THR A 396 25.79 -26.75 -9.19
C THR A 396 25.87 -27.62 -10.46
N SER A 397 24.82 -27.61 -11.28
CA SER A 397 24.73 -28.30 -12.57
C SER A 397 24.05 -27.42 -13.62
N TRP A 398 24.37 -27.65 -14.89
CA TRP A 398 23.70 -27.01 -16.03
C TRP A 398 22.27 -27.53 -16.24
N GLU A 399 21.92 -28.67 -15.64
CA GLU A 399 20.56 -29.21 -15.63
C GLU A 399 19.54 -28.28 -14.96
N VAL A 400 20.00 -27.27 -14.21
CA VAL A 400 19.13 -26.24 -13.61
C VAL A 400 18.25 -25.54 -14.64
N PHE A 401 18.74 -25.29 -15.86
CA PHE A 401 18.00 -24.54 -16.87
C PHE A 401 16.84 -25.33 -17.49
N PRO A 402 17.04 -26.56 -18.00
CA PRO A 402 15.91 -27.36 -18.48
C PRO A 402 14.93 -27.70 -17.35
N ASN A 403 15.40 -28.04 -16.15
CA ASN A 403 14.51 -28.28 -15.01
C ASN A 403 13.73 -27.02 -14.58
N ALA A 404 14.33 -25.82 -14.66
CA ALA A 404 13.60 -24.59 -14.36
C ALA A 404 12.50 -24.31 -15.39
N LEU A 405 12.72 -24.68 -16.67
CA LEU A 405 11.69 -24.62 -17.69
C LEU A 405 10.55 -25.61 -17.39
N SER A 406 10.86 -26.86 -17.04
CA SER A 406 9.87 -27.85 -16.61
C SER A 406 9.02 -27.34 -15.45
N ALA A 407 9.67 -26.88 -14.37
CA ALA A 407 8.99 -26.34 -13.19
C ALA A 407 8.12 -25.13 -13.54
N ALA A 408 8.60 -24.21 -14.39
CA ALA A 408 7.82 -23.06 -14.84
C ALA A 408 6.56 -23.47 -15.60
N LEU A 409 6.67 -24.42 -16.54
CA LEU A 409 5.52 -24.93 -17.28
C LEU A 409 4.52 -25.64 -16.36
N GLN A 410 5.01 -26.46 -15.42
CA GLN A 410 4.19 -27.11 -14.39
C GLN A 410 3.42 -26.08 -13.54
N TYR A 411 4.08 -25.05 -13.02
CA TYR A 411 3.41 -23.97 -12.27
C TYR A 411 2.32 -23.27 -13.10
N VAL A 412 2.59 -22.98 -14.38
CA VAL A 412 1.61 -22.35 -15.28
C VAL A 412 0.45 -23.29 -15.59
N SER A 413 0.70 -24.59 -15.70
CA SER A 413 -0.34 -25.60 -15.95
C SER A 413 -1.26 -25.87 -14.75
N LEU A 414 -0.93 -25.30 -13.58
CA LEU A 414 -1.55 -25.58 -12.28
C LEU A 414 -1.39 -27.03 -11.79
N ASP A 415 -0.55 -27.82 -12.46
CA ASP A 415 -0.07 -29.12 -11.99
C ASP A 415 1.26 -28.91 -11.28
N TRP A 416 1.20 -28.63 -9.98
CA TRP A 416 2.37 -28.14 -9.24
C TRP A 416 3.32 -29.28 -8.86
N PRO A 417 4.64 -29.10 -9.04
CA PRO A 417 5.62 -30.12 -8.67
C PRO A 417 5.55 -30.44 -7.18
N THR A 418 5.78 -31.70 -6.83
CA THR A 418 5.96 -32.08 -5.43
C THR A 418 7.24 -31.48 -4.89
N GLU A 419 7.12 -30.46 -4.04
CA GLU A 419 8.27 -29.75 -3.46
C GLU A 419 8.94 -30.60 -2.38
N ASN A 420 10.24 -30.88 -2.54
CA ASN A 420 11.08 -31.49 -1.51
C ASN A 420 12.03 -30.47 -0.87
N GLY A 421 11.50 -29.30 -0.50
CA GLY A 421 12.28 -28.14 -0.01
C GLY A 421 13.24 -28.43 1.15
N TRP A 422 13.01 -29.51 1.91
CA TRP A 422 13.93 -29.99 2.95
C TRP A 422 15.26 -30.52 2.39
N VAL A 423 15.25 -31.20 1.24
CA VAL A 423 16.44 -31.78 0.61
C VAL A 423 17.03 -30.84 -0.44
N ASN A 424 16.21 -30.31 -1.33
CA ASN A 424 16.62 -29.36 -2.37
C ASN A 424 15.41 -28.54 -2.83
N TYR A 425 15.67 -27.38 -3.41
CA TYR A 425 14.62 -26.61 -4.08
C TYR A 425 14.46 -27.09 -5.52
N ASN A 426 13.27 -26.91 -6.09
CA ASN A 426 13.13 -27.03 -7.54
C ASN A 426 14.00 -25.97 -8.24
N SER A 427 14.38 -26.23 -9.49
CA SER A 427 15.37 -25.41 -10.19
C SER A 427 14.87 -23.98 -10.48
N LEU A 428 13.56 -23.76 -10.63
CA LEU A 428 13.01 -22.42 -10.79
C LEU A 428 13.14 -21.60 -9.50
N GLN A 429 12.80 -22.20 -8.36
CA GLN A 429 13.02 -21.59 -7.04
C GLN A 429 14.50 -21.32 -6.78
N GLN A 430 15.38 -22.28 -7.08
CA GLN A 430 16.83 -22.12 -6.91
C GLN A 430 17.36 -20.92 -7.71
N LEU A 431 16.96 -20.77 -8.98
CA LEU A 431 17.34 -19.61 -9.80
C LEU A 431 16.76 -18.30 -9.25
N ALA A 432 15.52 -18.31 -8.78
CA ALA A 432 14.90 -17.14 -8.16
C ALA A 432 15.64 -16.71 -6.87
N TYR A 433 16.04 -17.67 -6.03
CA TYR A 433 16.83 -17.42 -4.83
C TYR A 433 18.24 -16.93 -5.16
N PHE A 434 18.91 -17.57 -6.13
CA PHE A 434 20.21 -17.12 -6.64
C PHE A 434 20.13 -15.66 -7.10
N ALA A 435 19.18 -15.34 -7.98
CA ALA A 435 19.01 -14.00 -8.52
C ALA A 435 18.71 -12.99 -7.42
N THR A 436 17.86 -13.35 -6.45
CA THR A 436 17.49 -12.45 -5.35
C THR A 436 18.68 -12.15 -4.44
N VAL A 437 19.45 -13.19 -4.06
CA VAL A 437 20.56 -13.08 -3.10
C VAL A 437 21.82 -12.52 -3.73
N PHE A 438 22.18 -12.95 -4.94
CA PHE A 438 23.47 -12.65 -5.55
C PHE A 438 23.41 -11.60 -6.68
N LEU A 439 22.22 -11.22 -7.15
CA LEU A 439 22.07 -10.15 -8.16
C LEU A 439 21.28 -8.97 -7.61
N ALA A 440 20.02 -9.17 -7.23
CA ALA A 440 19.12 -8.09 -6.83
C ALA A 440 19.58 -7.42 -5.52
N ALA A 441 19.97 -8.19 -4.51
CA ALA A 441 20.43 -7.64 -3.23
C ALA A 441 21.73 -6.82 -3.35
N PRO A 442 22.80 -7.32 -4.01
CA PRO A 442 23.99 -6.50 -4.30
C PRO A 442 23.67 -5.26 -5.12
N LEU A 443 22.78 -5.37 -6.12
CA LEU A 443 22.36 -4.24 -6.94
C LEU A 443 21.65 -3.16 -6.11
N ALA A 444 20.77 -3.56 -5.17
CA ALA A 444 20.14 -2.65 -4.22
C ALA A 444 21.15 -1.99 -3.29
N ALA A 445 22.13 -2.74 -2.78
CA ALA A 445 23.19 -2.21 -1.91
C ALA A 445 24.07 -1.18 -2.64
N ILE A 446 24.53 -1.50 -3.85
CA ILE A 446 25.37 -0.60 -4.68
C ILE A 446 24.62 0.70 -4.99
N THR A 447 23.36 0.58 -5.43
CA THR A 447 22.53 1.74 -5.74
C THR A 447 22.14 2.56 -4.51
N GLY A 448 21.90 1.91 -3.37
CA GLY A 448 21.63 2.56 -2.09
C GLY A 448 22.83 3.36 -1.58
N VAL A 449 24.02 2.76 -1.57
CA VAL A 449 25.27 3.43 -1.16
C VAL A 449 25.54 4.67 -2.00
N ARG A 450 25.29 4.61 -3.31
CA ARG A 450 25.47 5.75 -4.22
C ARG A 450 24.58 6.95 -3.91
N MET A 451 23.37 6.71 -3.45
CA MET A 451 22.41 7.74 -3.04
C MET A 451 22.57 8.13 -1.56
N GLY A 452 23.33 7.33 -0.80
CA GLY A 452 23.53 7.46 0.63
C GLY A 452 24.51 8.56 1.04
N GLY A 453 24.51 8.89 2.33
CA GLY A 453 25.42 9.88 2.92
C GLY A 453 26.88 9.43 3.06
N LEU A 454 27.19 8.18 2.74
CA LEU A 454 28.54 7.58 2.75
C LEU A 454 29.31 7.87 1.45
N TRP A 455 28.63 8.23 0.36
CA TRP A 455 29.28 8.44 -0.94
C TRP A 455 30.14 9.72 -0.95
N PRO A 456 31.40 9.66 -1.43
CA PRO A 456 32.29 10.82 -1.45
C PRO A 456 31.84 11.87 -2.48
N LYS A 457 31.50 13.06 -2.00
CA LYS A 457 31.00 14.16 -2.86
C LYS A 457 32.08 14.73 -3.79
N ASN A 458 33.34 14.69 -3.39
CA ASN A 458 34.44 15.37 -4.09
C ASN A 458 35.18 14.46 -5.09
N ALA A 459 34.77 13.20 -5.25
CA ALA A 459 35.41 12.24 -6.15
C ALA A 459 34.93 12.41 -7.60
N LYS A 460 35.52 13.36 -8.35
CA LYS A 460 35.10 13.72 -9.73
C LYS A 460 35.03 12.51 -10.67
N THR A 461 36.07 11.67 -10.71
CA THR A 461 36.14 10.48 -11.58
C THR A 461 35.05 9.47 -11.23
N LEU A 462 34.89 9.18 -9.94
CA LEU A 462 33.91 8.21 -9.46
C LEU A 462 32.47 8.67 -9.74
N ASN A 463 32.17 9.95 -9.55
CA ASN A 463 30.86 10.53 -9.84
C ASN A 463 30.53 10.57 -11.34
N LYS A 464 31.55 10.65 -12.21
CA LYS A 464 31.39 10.60 -13.67
C LYS A 464 31.10 9.19 -14.16
N VAL A 465 31.83 8.19 -13.65
CA VAL A 465 31.64 6.77 -14.00
C VAL A 465 30.32 6.24 -13.45
N TYR A 466 29.96 6.67 -12.24
CA TYR A 466 28.72 6.27 -11.59
C TYR A 466 27.81 7.47 -11.28
N PRO A 467 26.95 7.89 -12.22
CA PRO A 467 26.00 8.98 -12.02
C PRO A 467 24.85 8.59 -11.08
N VAL A 468 24.32 9.57 -10.34
CA VAL A 468 23.25 9.33 -9.35
C VAL A 468 21.90 9.03 -10.02
N GLU A 469 21.72 9.53 -11.24
CA GLU A 469 20.54 9.33 -12.07
C GLU A 469 20.36 7.85 -12.41
N TRP A 470 21.45 7.16 -12.75
CA TRP A 470 21.44 5.71 -12.96
C TRP A 470 21.04 4.99 -11.67
N ALA A 471 21.64 5.35 -10.53
CA ALA A 471 21.31 4.72 -9.25
C ALA A 471 19.83 4.85 -8.91
N ARG A 472 19.24 6.04 -9.11
CA ARG A 472 17.82 6.27 -8.88
C ARG A 472 16.94 5.46 -9.85
N THR A 473 17.34 5.38 -11.11
CA THR A 473 16.60 4.67 -12.16
C THR A 473 16.61 3.16 -11.93
N VAL A 474 17.67 2.60 -11.35
CA VAL A 474 17.79 1.17 -11.05
C VAL A 474 17.20 0.80 -9.69
N HIS A 475 17.46 1.61 -8.66
CA HIS A 475 17.09 1.27 -7.28
C HIS A 475 15.58 1.07 -7.09
N PHE A 476 14.76 1.93 -7.71
CA PHE A 476 13.31 1.83 -7.56
C PHE A 476 12.71 0.57 -8.23
N PRO A 477 13.05 0.22 -9.49
CA PRO A 477 12.70 -1.07 -10.06
C PRO A 477 13.19 -2.28 -9.27
N VAL A 478 14.39 -2.22 -8.68
CA VAL A 478 14.88 -3.32 -7.81
C VAL A 478 14.02 -3.46 -6.56
N MET A 479 13.57 -2.36 -5.95
CA MET A 479 12.59 -2.41 -4.85
C MET A 479 11.27 -3.04 -5.31
N LEU A 480 10.77 -2.70 -6.51
CA LEU A 480 9.57 -3.34 -7.07
C LEU A 480 9.75 -4.84 -7.33
N TYR A 481 10.94 -5.25 -7.81
CA TYR A 481 11.30 -6.66 -7.93
C TYR A 481 11.21 -7.37 -6.57
N PHE A 482 11.77 -6.80 -5.50
CA PHE A 482 11.66 -7.39 -4.16
C PHE A 482 10.21 -7.51 -3.69
N VAL A 483 9.38 -6.49 -3.92
CA VAL A 483 7.95 -6.55 -3.58
C VAL A 483 7.24 -7.68 -4.34
N LEU A 484 7.48 -7.79 -5.64
CA LEU A 484 6.91 -8.84 -6.47
C LEU A 484 7.40 -10.22 -6.05
N PHE A 485 8.70 -10.37 -5.81
CA PHE A 485 9.32 -11.61 -5.34
C PHE A 485 8.70 -12.04 -4.00
N ILE A 486 8.62 -11.15 -3.01
CA ILE A 486 8.01 -11.44 -1.70
C ILE A 486 6.55 -11.87 -1.87
N PHE A 487 5.79 -11.15 -2.72
CA PHE A 487 4.38 -11.49 -2.95
C PHE A 487 4.23 -12.89 -3.56
N VAL A 488 4.91 -13.18 -4.67
CA VAL A 488 4.84 -14.49 -5.34
C VAL A 488 5.35 -15.60 -4.42
N HIS A 489 6.48 -15.37 -3.74
CA HIS A 489 7.07 -16.32 -2.80
C HIS A 489 6.08 -16.69 -1.68
N VAL A 490 5.45 -15.70 -1.03
CA VAL A 490 4.48 -15.96 0.05
C VAL A 490 3.25 -16.69 -0.48
N VAL A 491 2.74 -16.31 -1.66
CA VAL A 491 1.61 -17.02 -2.28
C VAL A 491 1.96 -18.49 -2.52
N LEU A 492 3.12 -18.77 -3.12
CA LEU A 492 3.55 -20.15 -3.37
C LEU A 492 3.73 -20.93 -2.06
N VAL A 493 4.41 -20.36 -1.06
CA VAL A 493 4.59 -21.00 0.26
C VAL A 493 3.27 -21.43 0.88
N LEU A 494 2.24 -20.58 0.79
CA LEU A 494 0.92 -20.88 1.36
C LEU A 494 0.11 -21.85 0.51
N ALA A 495 0.37 -21.91 -0.80
CA ALA A 495 -0.40 -22.72 -1.71
C ALA A 495 0.19 -24.13 -1.92
N THR A 496 1.52 -24.31 -1.81
CA THR A 496 2.23 -25.58 -2.04
C THR A 496 2.50 -26.37 -0.75
N GLY A 497 1.57 -26.34 0.21
CA GLY A 497 1.71 -27.05 1.49
C GLY A 497 2.16 -26.15 2.65
N ALA A 498 1.32 -25.18 3.02
CA ALA A 498 1.62 -24.14 4.01
C ALA A 498 2.24 -24.66 5.33
N LEU A 499 1.64 -25.67 5.96
CA LEU A 499 2.13 -26.16 7.26
C LEU A 499 3.55 -26.71 7.16
N ARG A 500 3.83 -27.55 6.16
CA ARG A 500 5.16 -28.13 5.94
C ARG A 500 6.19 -27.06 5.62
N ASN A 501 5.87 -26.14 4.70
CA ASN A 501 6.75 -25.05 4.31
C ASN A 501 7.07 -24.12 5.50
N LEU A 502 6.07 -23.79 6.32
CA LEU A 502 6.28 -23.01 7.54
C LEU A 502 7.12 -23.76 8.58
N ASN A 503 7.00 -25.08 8.68
CA ASN A 503 7.87 -25.89 9.53
C ASN A 503 9.31 -25.95 9.03
N HIS A 504 9.54 -25.95 7.72
CA HIS A 504 10.89 -25.85 7.15
C HIS A 504 11.55 -24.52 7.54
N MET A 505 10.85 -23.39 7.35
CA MET A 505 11.43 -22.05 7.52
C MET A 505 11.46 -21.56 8.97
N TYR A 506 10.38 -21.77 9.72
CA TYR A 506 10.22 -21.26 11.09
C TYR A 506 10.39 -22.34 12.16
N GLY A 507 10.01 -23.58 11.85
CA GLY A 507 10.09 -24.71 12.76
C GLY A 507 11.42 -25.48 12.72
N ALA A 508 12.26 -25.24 11.69
CA ALA A 508 13.48 -25.99 11.40
C ALA A 508 13.28 -27.53 11.44
N GLN A 509 12.15 -28.02 10.93
CA GLN A 509 11.79 -29.44 10.97
C GLN A 509 11.03 -29.86 9.71
N ASP A 510 11.22 -31.10 9.26
CA ASP A 510 10.40 -31.71 8.21
C ASP A 510 9.20 -32.45 8.82
N ALA A 511 8.15 -31.70 9.14
CA ALA A 511 6.95 -32.25 9.77
C ALA A 511 5.70 -31.47 9.36
N ASP A 512 4.55 -32.12 9.46
CA ASP A 512 3.23 -31.53 9.24
C ASP A 512 2.54 -31.25 10.59
N ASN A 513 3.05 -30.25 11.32
CA ASN A 513 2.48 -29.79 12.59
C ASN A 513 2.34 -28.26 12.65
N TRP A 514 1.83 -27.75 13.78
CA TRP A 514 1.50 -26.32 13.94
C TRP A 514 2.63 -25.46 14.51
N VAL A 515 3.82 -26.02 14.75
CA VAL A 515 4.92 -25.31 15.43
C VAL A 515 5.37 -24.12 14.58
N GLY A 516 5.76 -24.35 13.33
CA GLY A 516 6.20 -23.32 12.40
C GLY A 516 5.12 -22.26 12.14
N PHE A 517 3.85 -22.67 12.11
CA PHE A 517 2.73 -21.73 11.97
C PHE A 517 2.66 -20.72 13.13
N TRP A 518 2.74 -21.17 14.38
CA TRP A 518 2.65 -20.24 15.52
C TRP A 518 3.88 -19.34 15.63
N ILE A 519 5.06 -19.84 15.30
CA ILE A 519 6.28 -19.01 15.21
C ILE A 519 6.14 -17.97 14.10
N PHE A 520 5.59 -18.35 12.94
CA PHE A 520 5.28 -17.41 11.86
C PHE A 520 4.29 -16.32 12.32
N VAL A 521 3.20 -16.68 12.99
CA VAL A 521 2.24 -15.71 13.55
C VAL A 521 2.93 -14.76 14.55
N ALA A 522 3.75 -15.28 15.46
CA ALA A 522 4.51 -14.46 16.39
C ALA A 522 5.45 -13.49 15.64
N SER A 523 6.10 -13.94 14.56
CA SER A 523 6.95 -13.11 13.73
C SER A 523 6.18 -11.96 13.05
N LEU A 524 4.96 -12.22 12.56
CA LEU A 524 4.09 -11.20 11.98
C LEU A 524 3.68 -10.14 13.02
N VAL A 525 3.39 -10.56 14.25
CA VAL A 525 3.10 -9.63 15.36
C VAL A 525 4.31 -8.72 15.64
N VAL A 526 5.52 -9.28 15.68
CA VAL A 526 6.75 -8.49 15.88
C VAL A 526 6.97 -7.50 14.75
N ILE A 527 6.78 -7.93 13.49
CA ILE A 527 6.89 -7.06 12.31
C ILE A 527 5.84 -5.94 12.36
N ALA A 528 4.59 -6.26 12.68
CA ALA A 528 3.52 -5.28 12.81
C ALA A 528 3.79 -4.28 13.94
N ALA A 529 4.28 -4.74 15.09
CA ALA A 529 4.67 -3.89 16.20
C ALA A 529 5.81 -2.92 15.81
N ALA A 530 6.85 -3.42 15.15
CA ALA A 530 7.95 -2.59 14.67
C ALA A 530 7.50 -1.60 13.59
N TRP A 531 6.59 -2.02 12.70
CA TRP A 531 5.97 -1.12 11.74
C TRP A 531 5.20 -0.01 12.48
N VAL A 532 4.35 -0.32 13.45
CA VAL A 532 3.66 0.73 14.22
C VAL A 532 4.64 1.63 14.98
N ALA A 533 5.72 1.06 15.51
CA ALA A 533 6.76 1.77 16.24
C ALA A 533 7.65 2.65 15.33
N ALA A 534 7.72 2.42 14.02
CA ALA A 534 8.46 3.25 13.07
C ALA A 534 7.78 4.61 12.78
N ARG A 535 7.43 5.34 13.85
CA ARG A 535 6.87 6.70 13.84
C ARG A 535 7.90 7.70 14.37
N PRO A 536 7.85 8.98 13.95
CA PRO A 536 8.83 9.99 14.38
C PRO A 536 9.01 10.11 15.90
N LEU A 537 7.94 9.92 16.70
CA LEU A 537 7.99 10.00 18.16
C LEU A 537 8.90 8.95 18.80
N VAL A 538 8.98 7.75 18.22
CA VAL A 538 9.83 6.66 18.70
C VAL A 538 11.22 6.75 18.08
N LEU A 539 11.29 7.12 16.80
CA LEU A 539 12.55 7.20 16.07
C LEU A 539 13.43 8.37 16.52
N ALA A 540 12.86 9.51 16.92
CA ALA A 540 13.63 10.69 17.29
C ALA A 540 14.55 10.47 18.52
N PRO A 541 14.10 9.86 19.64
CA PRO A 541 14.99 9.49 20.75
C PRO A 541 16.14 8.58 20.33
N ILE A 542 15.89 7.57 19.51
CA ILE A 542 16.92 6.65 19.01
C ILE A 542 17.93 7.39 18.14
N ALA A 543 17.43 8.22 17.21
CA ALA A 543 18.28 9.02 16.33
C ALA A 543 19.16 10.02 17.08
N ARG A 544 18.73 10.51 18.25
CA ARG A 544 19.53 11.39 19.13
C ARG A 544 20.76 10.71 19.72
N LEU A 545 20.78 9.38 19.82
CA LEU A 545 21.98 8.65 20.26
C LEU A 545 23.13 8.80 19.25
N PHE A 546 22.80 8.97 17.97
CA PHE A 546 23.77 9.04 16.87
C PHE A 546 24.02 10.46 16.35
N GLY A 547 23.27 11.46 16.81
CA GLY A 547 23.36 12.83 16.30
C GLY A 547 22.36 13.79 16.94
N LYS A 548 22.15 14.95 16.31
CA LYS A 548 21.16 15.94 16.75
C LYS A 548 19.88 15.80 15.93
N VAL A 549 18.74 15.75 16.60
CA VAL A 549 17.41 15.79 15.96
C VAL A 549 16.76 17.14 16.23
N SER A 550 16.39 17.85 15.17
CA SER A 550 15.63 19.10 15.24
C SER A 550 14.25 18.91 14.63
N GLY A 551 13.22 19.42 15.31
CA GLY A 551 11.91 19.61 14.69
C GLY A 551 11.97 20.66 13.59
N ARG A 552 10.92 20.70 12.76
CA ARG A 552 10.67 21.84 11.88
C ARG A 552 10.43 23.12 12.69
#